data_AF-A0A7Y7CBT9-F1
#
_entry.id   AF-A0A7Y7CBT9-F1
#
_cell.length_a   1.000
_cell.length_b   1.000
_cell.length_c   1.000
_cell.angle_alpha   90.00
_cell.angle_beta   90.00
_cell.angle_gamma   90.00
#
_symmetry.space_group_name_H-M   'P 1'
#
loop_
_entity.id
_entity.type
_entity.pdbx_description
1 polymer ?
#
loop_
_entity_poly.entity_id
_entity_poly.type
_entity_poly.pdbx_seq_one_letter_code
_entity_poly.pdbx_strand_id
1 'polypeptide(L)' 'GRVQAWGGPVEEIRPGDVVWTPPGQKHWHGASPTTAMTHLAIQEQLDGKSVEWLEKVTDAQYNARP' A
#
# COMPACT_ATOMS: atom_id res chain seq x y z
N GLY A 1 5.31 1.27 8.74
CA GLY A 1 4.87 0.55 7.54
C GLY A 1 5.42 1.23 6.30
N ARG A 2 5.14 0.67 5.13
CA ARG A 2 5.47 1.24 3.82
C ARG A 2 4.22 1.29 2.95
N VAL A 3 4.08 2.31 2.13
CA VAL A 3 3.09 2.40 1.04
C VAL A 3 3.77 2.93 -0.21
N GLN A 4 3.25 2.56 -1.37
CA GLN A 4 3.69 3.12 -2.64
C GLN A 4 2.52 3.10 -3.62
N ALA A 5 2.23 4.26 -4.23
CA ALA A 5 1.53 4.31 -5.51
C ALA A 5 2.48 3.82 -6.60
N TRP A 6 2.00 2.95 -7.49
CA TRP A 6 2.86 2.26 -8.45
C TRP A 6 3.69 3.23 -9.30
N GLY A 7 5.01 3.05 -9.31
CA GLY A 7 5.97 3.92 -10.00
C GLY A 7 6.32 5.22 -9.26
N GLY A 8 5.67 5.52 -8.13
CA GLY A 8 6.01 6.62 -7.23
C GLY A 8 7.08 6.25 -6.19
N PRO A 9 7.43 7.17 -5.29
CA PRO A 9 8.33 6.86 -4.17
C PRO A 9 7.68 5.86 -3.20
N VAL A 10 8.51 5.12 -2.47
CA VAL A 10 8.05 4.40 -1.28
C VAL A 10 7.92 5.41 -0.15
N GLU A 11 6.85 5.35 0.63
CA GLU A 11 6.62 6.26 1.75
C GLU A 11 6.55 5.47 3.07
N GLU A 12 7.08 6.05 4.14
CA GLU A 12 6.92 5.50 5.49
C GLU A 12 5.56 5.87 6.07
N ILE A 13 4.92 4.90 6.74
CA ILE A 13 3.65 5.11 7.47
C ILE A 13 3.86 4.81 8.95
N ARG A 14 3.35 5.66 9.84
CA ARG A 14 3.44 5.55 11.29
C ARG A 14 2.05 5.51 11.94
N PRO A 15 1.92 5.04 13.19
CA PRO A 15 0.65 5.09 13.90
C PRO A 15 0.10 6.52 13.96
N GLY A 16 -1.13 6.72 13.50
CA GLY A 16 -1.80 8.02 13.41
C GLY A 16 -1.84 8.61 11.99
N ASP A 17 -1.03 8.12 11.06
CA ASP A 17 -1.06 8.58 9.68
C ASP A 17 -2.32 8.07 8.96
N VAL A 18 -2.85 8.90 8.06
CA VAL A 18 -3.98 8.57 7.18
C VAL A 18 -3.47 8.50 5.74
N VAL A 19 -3.71 7.37 5.09
CA VAL A 19 -3.35 7.14 3.69
C VAL A 19 -4.62 7.10 2.86
N TRP A 20 -4.68 7.95 1.83
CA TRP A 20 -5.76 7.94 0.85
C TRP A 20 -5.24 7.41 -0.49
N THR A 21 -5.88 6.37 -1.00
CA THR A 21 -5.63 5.86 -2.34
C THR A 21 -6.80 6.21 -3.25
N PRO A 22 -6.61 7.05 -4.28
CA PRO A 22 -7.67 7.38 -5.24
C PRO A 22 -8.23 6.14 -5.96
N PRO A 23 -9.50 6.17 -6.42
CA PRO A 23 -10.09 5.09 -7.19
C PRO A 23 -9.24 4.68 -8.41
N GLY A 24 -9.02 3.39 -8.59
CA GLY A 24 -8.25 2.83 -9.71
C GLY A 24 -6.72 3.01 -9.61
N GLN A 25 -6.19 3.67 -8.58
CA GLN A 25 -4.74 3.80 -8.42
C GLN A 25 -4.14 2.45 -7.98
N LYS A 26 -3.24 1.91 -8.82
CA LYS A 26 -2.43 0.75 -8.46
C LYS A 26 -1.46 1.13 -7.33
N HIS A 27 -1.46 0.36 -6.25
CA HIS A 27 -0.65 0.63 -5.08
C HIS A 27 -0.38 -0.66 -4.28
N TRP A 28 0.54 -0.58 -3.32
CA TRP A 28 0.73 -1.59 -2.28
C TRP A 28 1.04 -0.92 -0.95
N HIS A 29 0.75 -1.61 0.16
CA HIS A 29 1.13 -1.20 1.51
C HIS A 29 1.49 -2.43 2.34
N GLY A 30 2.34 -2.25 3.36
CA GLY A 30 2.79 -3.37 4.19
C GLY A 30 3.69 -2.97 5.34
N ALA A 31 4.23 -3.97 6.03
CA ALA A 31 5.23 -3.79 7.07
C ALA A 31 6.51 -3.13 6.52
N SER A 32 7.30 -2.57 7.42
CA SER A 32 8.70 -2.24 7.09
C SER A 32 9.56 -3.51 7.14
N PRO A 33 10.81 -3.51 6.61
CA PRO A 33 11.65 -4.71 6.57
C PRO A 33 11.95 -5.32 7.93
N THR A 34 11.89 -4.53 9.01
CA THR A 34 12.31 -4.92 10.36
C THR A 34 11.23 -4.76 11.42
N THR A 35 10.04 -4.24 11.06
CA THR A 35 8.99 -3.94 12.04
C THR A 35 7.61 -4.20 11.43
N ALA A 36 6.82 -5.02 12.13
CA ALA A 36 5.43 -5.31 11.81
C ALA A 36 4.58 -4.04 11.79
N MET A 37 3.45 -4.09 11.08
CA MET A 37 2.52 -2.98 10.97
C MET A 37 1.08 -3.50 11.03
N THR A 38 0.22 -2.76 11.69
CA THR A 38 -1.23 -2.96 11.67
C THR A 38 -1.89 -1.66 11.27
N HIS A 39 -2.89 -1.75 10.40
CA HIS A 39 -3.72 -0.61 10.02
C HIS A 39 -5.17 -1.06 9.83
N LEU A 40 -6.08 -0.11 9.87
CA LEU A 40 -7.45 -0.30 9.41
C LEU A 40 -7.49 -0.01 7.91
N ALA A 41 -8.15 -0.89 7.15
CA ALA A 41 -8.44 -0.68 5.73
C ALA A 41 -9.95 -0.45 5.59
N ILE A 42 -10.33 0.68 5.00
CA ILE A 42 -11.72 1.05 4.76
C ILE A 42 -11.84 1.32 3.26
N GLN A 43 -12.77 0.61 2.62
CA GLN A 43 -12.97 0.65 1.17
C GLN A 43 -14.44 0.38 0.86
N GLU A 44 -14.96 1.10 -0.14
CA GLU A 44 -16.29 0.89 -0.67
C GLU A 44 -16.27 -0.23 -1.74
N GLN A 45 -17.45 -0.76 -2.07
CA GLN A 45 -17.60 -1.72 -3.16
C GLN A 45 -18.23 -1.05 -4.38
N LEU A 46 -17.74 -1.41 -5.56
CA LEU A 46 -18.36 -1.15 -6.85
C LEU A 46 -18.61 -2.50 -7.53
N ASP A 47 -19.83 -2.74 -7.99
CA ASP A 47 -20.23 -4.00 -8.65
C ASP A 47 -19.89 -5.27 -7.84
N GLY A 48 -20.05 -5.19 -6.51
CA GLY A 48 -19.77 -6.29 -5.58
C GLY A 48 -18.28 -6.60 -5.36
N LYS A 49 -17.38 -5.72 -5.83
CA LYS A 49 -15.93 -5.85 -5.67
C LYS A 49 -15.35 -4.60 -5.01
N SER A 50 -14.33 -4.79 -4.19
CA SER A 50 -13.57 -3.70 -3.56
C SER A 50 -12.09 -3.68 -3.94
N VAL A 51 -11.63 -4.67 -4.71
CA VAL A 51 -10.22 -4.80 -5.10
C VAL A 51 -10.10 -5.54 -6.43
N GLU A 52 -9.13 -5.11 -7.23
CA GLU A 52 -8.58 -5.86 -8.35
C GLU A 52 -7.14 -6.25 -8.00
N TRP A 53 -6.87 -7.55 -7.88
CA TRP A 53 -5.54 -8.05 -7.58
C TRP A 53 -4.69 -8.15 -8.84
N LEU A 54 -3.42 -7.75 -8.71
CA LEU A 54 -2.45 -7.75 -9.80
C LEU A 54 -1.23 -8.61 -9.43
N GLU A 55 -0.06 -8.27 -9.95
CA GLU A 55 1.18 -8.99 -9.64
C GLU A 55 1.70 -8.73 -8.22
N LYS A 56 2.58 -9.63 -7.76
CA LYS A 56 3.31 -9.43 -6.51
C LYS A 56 4.30 -8.28 -6.63
N VAL A 57 4.46 -7.53 -5.54
CA VAL A 57 5.61 -6.63 -5.37
C VAL A 57 6.88 -7.47 -5.30
N THR A 58 7.83 -7.19 -6.17
CA THR A 58 9.14 -7.86 -6.17
C THR A 58 10.02 -7.35 -5.03
N ASP A 59 11.01 -8.14 -4.62
CA ASP A 59 11.98 -7.70 -3.61
C ASP A 59 12.71 -6.42 -4.02
N ALA A 60 12.98 -6.23 -5.31
CA ALA A 60 13.61 -5.01 -5.82
C ALA A 60 12.71 -3.78 -5.64
N GLN A 61 11.41 -3.91 -5.90
CA GLN A 61 10.44 -2.83 -5.67
C GLN A 61 10.26 -2.55 -4.18
N TYR A 62 10.16 -3.59 -3.36
CA TYR A 62 9.99 -3.44 -1.91
C TYR A 62 11.21 -2.80 -1.24
N ASN A 63 12.42 -3.11 -1.71
CA ASN A 63 13.67 -2.62 -1.14
C ASN A 63 14.14 -1.26 -1.71
N ALA A 64 13.37 -0.65 -2.62
CA ALA A 64 13.60 0.74 -3.00
C ALA A 64 13.57 1.62 -1.74
N ARG A 65 14.52 2.55 -1.62
CA ARG A 65 14.57 3.44 -0.46
C ARG A 65 13.36 4.38 -0.50
N PRO A 66 12.70 4.60 0.64
CA PRO A 66 11.77 5.73 0.76
C PRO A 66 12.51 7.06 0.60
#